data_AF-A0ABD5RHB1-F1
#
_entry.id   AF-A0ABD5RHB1-F1
#
_cell.length_a   1.000
_cell.length_b   1.000
_cell.length_c   1.000
_cell.angle_alpha   90.00
_cell.angle_beta   90.00
_cell.angle_gamma   90.00
#
_symmetry.space_group_name_H-M   'P 1'
#
loop_
_entity.id
_entity.type
_entity.pdbx_description
1 polymer ?
#
loop_
_entity_poly.entity_id
_entity_poly.type
_entity_poly.pdbx_seq_one_letter_code
_entity_poly.pdbx_strand_id
1 'polypeptide(L)'
;MSELATGVVAANDVTVEKSFEPEEFPVPAIAFVVTSEREERVTCRVVDHLPEDVTPDDVGFHPDFGEEFWSVEDGDLVFERDLAAGESVTTVYALRDKDVDAAETFLEDPTLEVDDAAAAVLGTNSGDPVRDVISGDADTVPGLEEEAEAVDLVEEAETDEDDEIEPIQLSDPNEEAGGSTESKSSGSTVADSKTTDSATAGSTTDETTETPDGDDATDAAGAASTTSATPPTENDALDAAPAAGGVAAALARELRDGSVDPAVENALRGALGAEGPSGSETAQLATIREDVTKLRAYVNALEEFLDENGDAQTLLRDLRGELGSLETRLDAHDDRIGSVDEDVETVDTRVDDVDERLDATSEDVDAVDDRVETVETEVADVDDRVDDVDGRVDALDESVDELAAHADETDERFEAVDDRMDEVDDRSETVGKELDAVREEIDDLYERTDDAADAVETLDTSTDDLEDGLVDVELHVEDLRDDLSAVEDHLDTFRGEAASSEDLDAVAADLDETGTELSATVDRVEDTESRVAEVEDALDGADDLAERLDAVDEELDRVENLAETLDDVEATLEDLDDLSDRLDDAEGRLEQFDAFQERMAGVFGGGGPGVAADDTADDADEE
;
A
#
# COMPACT_ATOMS: atom_id res chain seq x y z
N MET A 1 -3.91 22.48 45.74
CA MET A 1 -2.89 23.38 45.16
C MET A 1 -1.78 23.55 46.19
N SER A 2 -1.18 22.43 46.58
CA SER A 2 0.19 22.49 47.09
C SER A 2 1.06 22.86 45.89
N GLU A 3 2.06 23.69 46.12
CA GLU A 3 3.04 24.08 45.11
C GLU A 3 3.97 22.88 44.97
N LEU A 4 3.64 21.96 44.07
CA LEU A 4 4.48 20.78 43.81
C LEU A 4 5.79 21.28 43.20
N ALA A 5 6.90 20.80 43.75
CA ALA A 5 8.20 21.11 43.20
C ALA A 5 8.42 20.24 41.96
N THR A 6 8.82 20.89 40.87
CA THR A 6 8.85 20.34 39.52
C THR A 6 10.20 20.62 38.88
N GLY A 7 10.87 19.58 38.40
CA GLY A 7 12.03 19.67 37.49
C GLY A 7 11.55 19.65 36.04
N VAL A 8 12.19 20.42 35.15
CA VAL A 8 11.84 20.45 33.73
C VAL A 8 13.09 20.43 32.88
N VAL A 9 13.24 19.38 32.08
CA VAL A 9 14.37 19.16 31.17
C VAL A 9 13.85 19.05 29.75
N ALA A 10 14.53 19.69 28.79
CA ALA A 10 14.12 19.65 27.39
C ALA A 10 15.33 19.52 26.47
N ALA A 11 15.27 18.60 25.52
CA ALA A 11 16.28 18.32 24.52
C ALA A 11 15.60 17.88 23.22
N ASN A 12 16.14 18.31 22.06
CA ASN A 12 15.67 17.88 20.74
C ASN A 12 14.14 17.92 20.56
N ASP A 13 13.47 18.99 21.00
CA ASP A 13 12.01 19.18 20.92
C ASP A 13 11.17 18.12 21.66
N VAL A 14 11.78 17.40 22.61
CA VAL A 14 11.12 16.60 23.66
C VAL A 14 11.31 17.31 25.00
N THR A 15 10.23 17.39 25.79
CA THR A 15 10.23 17.97 27.15
C THR A 15 9.81 16.92 28.17
N VAL A 16 10.56 16.80 29.25
CA VAL A 16 10.28 15.97 30.43
C VAL A 16 9.96 16.89 31.61
N GLU A 17 8.76 16.80 32.15
CA GLU A 17 8.35 17.45 33.39
C GLU A 17 8.28 16.40 34.51
N LYS A 18 9.19 16.50 35.49
CA LYS A 18 9.29 15.60 36.66
C LYS A 18 8.64 16.28 37.87
N SER A 19 7.68 15.61 38.49
CA SER A 19 6.87 16.14 39.61
C SER A 19 6.67 15.10 40.71
N PHE A 20 6.47 15.56 41.95
CA PHE A 20 6.20 14.68 43.08
C PHE A 20 4.71 14.70 43.46
N GLU A 21 4.04 13.55 43.38
CA GLU A 21 2.60 13.38 43.61
C GLU A 21 2.33 12.49 44.84
N PRO A 22 2.30 13.07 46.06
CA PRO A 22 2.10 12.31 47.30
C PRO A 22 0.65 11.98 47.63
N GLU A 23 -0.33 12.61 46.96
CA GLU A 23 -1.76 12.46 47.25
C GLU A 23 -2.59 11.88 46.08
N GLU A 24 -2.04 11.81 44.86
CA GLU A 24 -2.75 11.25 43.70
C GLU A 24 -2.77 9.71 43.70
N PHE A 25 -1.70 9.09 44.21
CA PHE A 25 -1.50 7.63 44.23
C PHE A 25 -1.63 7.02 45.64
N PRO A 26 -1.89 5.71 45.77
CA PRO A 26 -2.00 5.04 47.08
C PRO A 26 -0.71 5.02 47.91
N VAL A 27 0.41 5.30 47.27
CA VAL A 27 1.77 5.44 47.80
C VAL A 27 2.39 6.68 47.17
N PRO A 28 3.32 7.40 47.83
CA PRO A 28 3.96 8.57 47.24
C PRO A 28 4.70 8.21 45.95
N ALA A 29 4.41 8.94 44.87
CA ALA A 29 4.95 8.68 43.55
C ALA A 29 5.65 9.91 42.97
N ILE A 30 6.55 9.66 42.04
CA ILE A 30 7.18 10.66 41.19
C ILE A 30 6.66 10.42 39.77
N ALA A 31 6.11 11.46 39.19
CA ALA A 31 5.46 11.43 37.88
C ALA A 31 6.27 12.23 36.86
N PHE A 32 6.54 11.60 35.72
CA PHE A 32 7.19 12.19 34.57
C PHE A 32 6.15 12.36 33.47
N VAL A 33 5.97 13.60 33.00
CA VAL A 33 5.22 13.90 31.78
C VAL A 33 6.22 14.14 30.67
N VAL A 34 6.35 13.18 29.76
CA VAL A 34 7.23 13.27 28.59
C VAL A 34 6.38 13.68 27.39
N THR A 35 6.70 14.81 26.76
CA THR A 35 5.97 15.36 25.62
C THR A 35 6.91 15.59 24.44
N SER A 36 6.60 14.98 23.30
CA SER A 36 7.24 15.25 22.03
C SER A 36 6.49 16.37 21.30
N GLU A 37 7.16 17.47 20.96
CA GLU A 37 6.61 18.53 20.09
C GLU A 37 6.91 18.28 18.60
N ARG A 38 7.46 17.12 18.25
CA ARG A 38 7.90 16.78 16.88
C ARG A 38 6.79 16.27 15.97
N GLU A 39 6.99 16.44 14.67
CA GLU A 39 6.09 15.94 13.61
C GLU A 39 6.41 14.50 13.17
N GLU A 40 7.45 13.88 13.73
CA GLU A 40 7.96 12.53 13.41
C GLU A 40 8.17 11.70 14.70
N ARG A 41 8.37 10.37 14.57
CA ARG A 41 8.65 9.48 15.71
C ARG A 41 10.07 9.69 16.25
N VAL A 42 10.23 9.59 17.56
CA VAL A 42 11.54 9.65 18.24
C VAL A 42 11.62 8.63 19.36
N THR A 43 12.84 8.14 19.63
CA THR A 43 13.12 7.36 20.82
C THR A 43 13.65 8.31 21.89
N CYS A 44 13.01 8.36 23.06
CA CYS A 44 13.50 9.14 24.19
C CYS A 44 13.97 8.22 25.31
N ARG A 45 15.12 8.56 25.90
CA ARG A 45 15.74 7.87 27.02
C ARG A 45 15.94 8.85 28.16
N VAL A 46 15.25 8.62 29.28
CA VAL A 46 15.25 9.48 30.46
C VAL A 46 15.92 8.73 31.60
N VAL A 47 17.08 9.19 32.04
CA VAL A 47 17.84 8.62 33.16
C VAL A 47 17.58 9.46 34.41
N ASP A 48 17.01 8.86 35.44
CA ASP A 48 16.77 9.46 36.74
C ASP A 48 17.68 8.85 37.82
N HIS A 49 18.52 9.70 38.43
CA HIS A 49 19.48 9.26 39.44
C HIS A 49 18.80 9.08 40.81
N LEU A 50 18.96 7.90 41.42
CA LEU A 50 18.43 7.63 42.75
C LEU A 50 19.39 8.14 43.86
N PRO A 51 18.86 8.76 44.94
CA PRO A 51 19.69 9.16 46.08
C PRO A 51 20.34 7.96 46.79
N GLU A 52 21.54 8.15 47.36
CA GLU A 52 22.34 7.09 48.03
C GLU A 52 21.59 6.31 49.15
N ASP A 53 20.50 6.84 49.69
CA ASP A 53 19.63 6.22 50.72
C ASP A 53 18.49 5.35 50.15
N VAL A 54 18.38 5.22 48.81
CA VAL A 54 17.34 4.44 48.11
C VAL A 54 17.98 3.46 47.14
N THR A 55 17.72 2.18 47.34
CA THR A 55 18.12 1.12 46.39
C THR A 55 17.00 0.87 45.38
N PRO A 56 17.29 0.38 44.15
CA PRO A 56 16.25 0.06 43.17
C PRO A 56 15.15 -0.90 43.67
N ASP A 57 15.44 -1.80 44.61
CA ASP A 57 14.45 -2.66 45.27
C ASP A 57 13.37 -1.91 46.08
N ASP A 58 13.65 -0.67 46.51
CA ASP A 58 12.69 0.21 47.20
C ASP A 58 11.73 0.91 46.22
N VAL A 59 11.99 0.81 44.91
CA VAL A 59 11.18 1.42 43.83
C VAL A 59 10.12 0.43 43.34
N GLY A 60 8.93 0.93 43.00
CA GLY A 60 7.90 0.16 42.33
C GLY A 60 7.22 0.97 41.22
N PHE A 61 7.25 0.47 40.01
CA PHE A 61 6.53 1.04 38.86
C PHE A 61 5.03 0.77 38.97
N HIS A 62 4.22 1.56 38.26
CA HIS A 62 2.77 1.38 38.21
C HIS A 62 2.36 0.76 36.85
N PRO A 63 1.62 -0.36 36.83
CA PRO A 63 1.37 -1.10 35.59
C PRO A 63 0.61 -0.30 34.52
N ASP A 64 -0.36 0.51 34.93
CA ASP A 64 -1.11 1.38 33.99
C ASP A 64 -0.30 2.59 33.43
N PHE A 65 0.97 2.77 33.83
CA PHE A 65 1.81 3.94 33.47
C PHE A 65 3.11 3.54 32.74
N GLY A 66 3.11 2.39 32.05
CA GLY A 66 4.22 1.95 31.21
C GLY A 66 5.39 1.40 32.01
N GLU A 67 5.13 0.41 32.89
CA GLU A 67 6.19 -0.26 33.67
C GLU A 67 7.17 -1.04 32.78
N GLU A 68 6.74 -1.45 31.59
CA GLU A 68 7.55 -2.17 30.60
C GLU A 68 8.67 -1.32 29.97
N PHE A 69 8.61 0.00 30.11
CA PHE A 69 9.60 0.95 29.57
C PHE A 69 10.64 1.39 30.61
N TRP A 70 10.57 0.89 31.85
CA TRP A 70 11.53 1.16 32.90
C TRP A 70 12.53 0.03 33.07
N SER A 71 13.81 0.37 33.04
CA SER A 71 14.94 -0.48 33.41
C SER A 71 15.73 0.12 34.57
N VAL A 72 16.67 -0.66 35.12
CA VAL A 72 17.61 -0.22 36.14
C VAL A 72 19.02 -0.46 35.61
N GLU A 73 19.76 0.61 35.40
CA GLU A 73 21.12 0.59 34.84
C GLU A 73 22.10 1.23 35.83
N ASP A 74 23.14 0.50 36.25
CA ASP A 74 24.17 0.94 37.21
C ASP A 74 23.69 1.53 38.56
N GLY A 75 22.39 1.38 38.87
CA GLY A 75 21.74 1.92 40.08
C GLY A 75 20.76 3.08 39.80
N ASP A 76 20.76 3.59 38.58
CA ASP A 76 19.84 4.63 38.10
C ASP A 76 18.58 4.02 37.48
N LEU A 77 17.49 4.79 37.43
CA LEU A 77 16.26 4.40 36.77
C LEU A 77 16.26 4.95 35.34
N VAL A 78 16.12 4.09 34.34
CA VAL A 78 16.07 4.51 32.93
C VAL A 78 14.69 4.23 32.37
N PHE A 79 14.04 5.26 31.82
CA PHE A 79 12.81 5.15 31.05
C PHE A 79 13.13 5.33 29.57
N GLU A 80 12.97 4.28 28.77
CA GLU A 80 13.24 4.31 27.33
C GLU A 80 11.99 3.95 26.54
N ARG A 81 11.57 4.84 25.63
CA ARG A 81 10.34 4.64 24.86
C ARG A 81 10.34 5.42 23.54
N ASP A 82 9.76 4.81 22.51
CA ASP A 82 9.31 5.51 21.30
C ASP A 82 8.05 6.37 21.55
N LEU A 83 8.14 7.64 21.15
CA LEU A 83 7.05 8.60 21.14
C LEU A 83 6.61 8.90 19.71
N ALA A 84 5.30 8.90 19.49
CA ALA A 84 4.70 9.36 18.25
C ALA A 84 4.75 10.89 18.10
N ALA A 85 4.52 11.36 16.88
CA ALA A 85 4.44 12.79 16.56
C ALA A 85 3.39 13.50 17.43
N GLY A 86 3.80 14.52 18.18
CA GLY A 86 2.93 15.26 19.10
C GLY A 86 2.46 14.46 20.34
N GLU A 87 3.05 13.30 20.64
CA GLU A 87 2.61 12.45 21.76
C GLU A 87 3.04 13.02 23.13
N SER A 88 2.15 12.90 24.12
CA SER A 88 2.43 13.19 25.53
C SER A 88 2.07 11.97 26.37
N VAL A 89 3.04 11.46 27.12
CA VAL A 89 2.97 10.27 27.95
C VAL A 89 3.20 10.67 29.40
N THR A 90 2.44 10.09 30.32
CA THR A 90 2.73 10.16 31.75
C THR A 90 3.22 8.80 32.20
N THR A 91 4.37 8.75 32.86
CA THR A 91 4.87 7.55 33.53
C THR A 91 5.19 7.85 35.00
N VAL A 92 5.05 6.87 35.89
CA VAL A 92 5.24 7.09 37.34
C VAL A 92 5.97 5.92 38.01
N TYR A 93 6.83 6.24 38.96
CA TYR A 93 7.39 5.28 39.92
C TYR A 93 7.07 5.71 41.35
N ALA A 94 6.89 4.73 42.24
CA ALA A 94 6.55 4.94 43.64
C ALA A 94 7.65 4.41 44.56
N LEU A 95 7.85 5.10 45.69
CA LEU A 95 8.85 4.74 46.70
C LEU A 95 8.17 3.96 47.83
N ARG A 96 8.73 2.79 48.18
CA ARG A 96 8.25 1.93 49.25
C ARG A 96 8.94 2.28 50.58
N ASP A 97 8.16 2.37 51.65
CA ASP A 97 8.63 2.50 53.05
C ASP A 97 9.61 3.66 53.38
N LYS A 98 9.66 4.74 52.58
CA LYS A 98 10.43 5.98 52.89
C LYS A 98 9.51 7.14 53.32
N ASP A 99 10.00 7.97 54.24
CA ASP A 99 9.25 9.14 54.75
C ASP A 99 9.11 10.23 53.67
N VAL A 100 7.88 10.77 53.56
CA VAL A 100 7.44 11.72 52.52
C VAL A 100 8.12 13.11 52.62
N ASP A 101 8.84 13.37 53.71
CA ASP A 101 9.50 14.66 54.00
C ASP A 101 10.79 14.91 53.18
N ALA A 102 11.22 13.95 52.34
CA ALA A 102 12.44 14.02 51.52
C ALA A 102 12.22 14.40 50.04
N ALA A 103 11.04 14.93 49.68
CA ALA A 103 10.67 15.22 48.28
C ALA A 103 11.69 16.06 47.48
N GLU A 104 12.36 17.04 48.12
CA GLU A 104 13.39 17.85 47.46
C GLU A 104 14.62 17.03 47.01
N THR A 105 14.92 15.91 47.68
CA THR A 105 16.05 15.02 47.34
C THR A 105 15.78 14.18 46.10
N PHE A 106 14.51 13.95 45.76
CA PHE A 106 14.12 13.19 44.57
C PHE A 106 13.79 14.08 43.37
N LEU A 107 14.08 15.37 43.44
CA LEU A 107 13.80 16.36 42.38
C LEU A 107 15.07 16.90 41.74
N GLU A 108 16.14 16.10 41.73
CA GLU A 108 17.26 16.33 40.80
C GLU A 108 16.74 16.18 39.36
N ASP A 109 17.28 17.01 38.47
CA ASP A 109 16.89 17.07 37.06
C ASP A 109 17.36 15.79 36.34
N PRO A 110 16.47 15.04 35.66
CA PRO A 110 16.85 13.81 34.96
C PRO A 110 17.71 14.13 33.72
N THR A 111 18.58 13.19 33.35
CA THR A 111 19.30 13.27 32.07
C THR A 111 18.37 12.81 30.94
N LEU A 112 18.27 13.58 29.87
CA LEU A 112 17.43 13.27 28.71
C LEU A 112 18.32 13.10 27.46
N GLU A 113 18.31 11.90 26.90
CA GLU A 113 18.86 11.55 25.60
C GLU A 113 17.69 11.34 24.61
N VAL A 114 17.83 11.80 23.37
CA VAL A 114 16.78 11.72 22.34
C VAL A 114 17.43 11.38 21.02
N ASP A 115 17.08 10.21 20.51
CA ASP A 115 17.60 9.66 19.27
C ASP A 115 16.54 9.68 18.16
N ASP A 116 17.01 10.03 16.96
CA ASP A 116 16.19 10.02 15.76
C ASP A 116 16.04 8.56 15.31
N ALA A 117 14.86 7.95 15.50
CA ALA A 117 14.58 6.57 15.09
C ALA A 117 14.87 6.31 13.58
N ALA A 118 14.84 7.36 12.75
CA ALA A 118 15.21 7.31 11.34
C ALA A 118 16.72 7.18 11.06
N ALA A 119 17.59 7.41 12.06
CA ALA A 119 19.05 7.31 11.91
C ALA A 119 19.59 5.87 12.07
N ALA A 120 18.86 4.99 12.75
CA ALA A 120 19.29 3.63 13.08
C ALA A 120 19.56 2.73 11.83
N VAL A 121 18.96 3.06 10.68
CA VAL A 121 19.08 2.29 9.43
C VAL A 121 20.36 2.62 8.62
N LEU A 122 21.18 3.57 9.07
CA LEU A 122 22.49 3.88 8.46
C LEU A 122 23.62 3.79 9.49
N GLY A 123 24.04 2.55 9.80
CA GLY A 123 25.05 2.23 10.81
C GLY A 123 26.33 3.09 10.75
N THR A 124 26.52 3.92 11.77
CA THR A 124 27.66 4.83 11.90
C THR A 124 28.88 4.14 12.51
N ASN A 125 29.46 3.16 11.81
CA ASN A 125 30.67 2.49 12.27
C ASN A 125 31.92 3.36 12.07
N SER A 126 32.28 4.12 13.11
CA SER A 126 33.62 4.70 13.30
C SER A 126 34.38 3.95 14.40
N GLY A 127 35.21 2.96 14.03
CA GLY A 127 36.22 2.41 14.95
C GLY A 127 36.48 0.91 14.88
N ASP A 128 37.21 0.47 13.85
CA ASP A 128 37.97 -0.80 13.89
C ASP A 128 39.09 -0.68 14.97
N PRO A 129 39.29 -1.69 15.84
CA PRO A 129 40.44 -2.55 15.60
C PRO A 129 40.28 -4.05 15.95
N VAL A 130 40.30 -4.89 14.91
CA VAL A 130 41.29 -5.96 14.66
C VAL A 130 41.50 -7.09 15.71
N ARG A 131 41.11 -8.31 15.30
CA ARG A 131 41.64 -9.65 15.68
C ARG A 131 41.48 -10.14 17.13
N ASP A 132 40.76 -11.26 17.28
CA ASP A 132 41.39 -12.59 17.36
C ASP A 132 40.37 -13.69 16.97
N VAL A 133 40.82 -14.96 16.84
CA VAL A 133 40.01 -16.13 16.39
C VAL A 133 39.58 -15.99 14.90
N ILE A 134 39.87 -16.89 13.95
CA ILE A 134 39.87 -18.36 13.97
C ILE A 134 41.19 -18.92 13.39
N SER A 135 41.74 -19.95 14.03
CA SER A 135 42.76 -20.84 13.45
C SER A 135 42.63 -22.24 14.05
N GLY A 136 42.35 -23.23 13.20
CA GLY A 136 42.02 -24.61 13.61
C GLY A 136 40.54 -24.77 13.98
N ASP A 137 39.93 -25.95 13.84
CA ASP A 137 40.42 -27.22 13.27
C ASP A 137 39.20 -28.13 12.89
N ALA A 138 39.42 -29.39 12.48
CA ALA A 138 38.41 -30.38 12.04
C ALA A 138 37.61 -30.00 10.77
N ASP A 139 37.80 -30.59 9.58
CA ASP A 139 38.27 -31.93 9.20
C ASP A 139 37.29 -33.07 9.61
N THR A 140 36.23 -33.30 8.82
CA THR A 140 35.72 -34.63 8.39
C THR A 140 34.41 -34.51 7.59
N VAL A 141 34.43 -34.83 6.29
CA VAL A 141 33.22 -35.00 5.46
C VAL A 141 33.19 -36.41 4.85
N PRO A 142 32.24 -37.27 5.24
CA PRO A 142 31.95 -38.51 4.52
C PRO A 142 30.45 -38.84 4.42
N GLY A 143 29.90 -38.89 3.20
CA GLY A 143 28.57 -39.46 2.94
C GLY A 143 27.81 -38.81 1.79
N LEU A 144 27.93 -39.39 0.58
CA LEU A 144 27.06 -39.11 -0.57
C LEU A 144 25.81 -40.03 -0.53
N GLU A 145 24.95 -39.91 -1.56
CA GLU A 145 23.81 -40.81 -1.92
C GLU A 145 22.49 -40.49 -1.19
N GLU A 146 21.31 -40.42 -1.82
CA GLU A 146 20.92 -40.38 -3.26
C GLU A 146 19.42 -39.96 -3.38
N GLU A 147 18.90 -39.83 -4.61
CA GLU A 147 17.47 -39.89 -5.01
C GLU A 147 16.46 -38.93 -4.31
N ALA A 148 15.94 -37.87 -4.97
CA ALA A 148 14.96 -37.87 -6.06
C ALA A 148 13.49 -38.16 -5.65
N GLU A 149 12.64 -37.13 -5.68
CA GLU A 149 11.32 -37.17 -6.33
C GLU A 149 10.97 -35.78 -6.90
N ALA A 150 10.58 -35.73 -8.16
CA ALA A 150 9.98 -34.57 -8.81
C ALA A 150 8.84 -35.03 -9.74
N VAL A 151 7.64 -34.51 -9.50
CA VAL A 151 6.38 -34.69 -10.22
C VAL A 151 5.50 -33.49 -9.85
N ASP A 152 4.76 -32.81 -10.72
CA ASP A 152 4.57 -32.86 -12.18
C ASP A 152 3.88 -31.52 -12.60
N LEU A 153 3.65 -31.27 -13.89
CA LEU A 153 2.81 -30.19 -14.49
C LEU A 153 3.44 -28.76 -14.60
N VAL A 154 4.29 -28.38 -15.57
CA VAL A 154 4.17 -28.33 -17.06
C VAL A 154 3.29 -27.16 -17.61
N GLU A 155 3.95 -26.21 -18.32
CA GLU A 155 3.47 -25.33 -19.44
C GLU A 155 2.42 -24.19 -19.17
N GLU A 156 2.45 -22.97 -19.77
CA GLU A 156 3.40 -22.22 -20.65
C GLU A 156 3.25 -20.70 -20.43
N ALA A 157 4.33 -19.91 -20.64
CA ALA A 157 4.34 -18.65 -21.41
C ALA A 157 5.79 -18.13 -21.56
N GLU A 158 6.21 -17.75 -22.78
CA GLU A 158 7.60 -17.38 -23.11
C GLU A 158 7.83 -15.86 -23.28
N THR A 159 9.10 -15.50 -23.52
CA THR A 159 9.65 -14.24 -24.07
C THR A 159 9.78 -13.05 -23.10
N ASP A 160 10.88 -12.27 -23.10
CA ASP A 160 12.25 -12.41 -23.61
C ASP A 160 13.13 -11.29 -22.95
N GLU A 161 14.44 -11.25 -23.27
CA GLU A 161 15.39 -10.11 -23.11
C GLU A 161 16.18 -9.96 -21.77
N ASP A 162 17.40 -10.52 -21.80
CA ASP A 162 18.70 -10.01 -21.27
C ASP A 162 18.91 -9.77 -19.74
N ASP A 163 20.09 -10.05 -19.13
CA ASP A 163 21.41 -10.43 -19.64
C ASP A 163 22.17 -11.28 -18.58
N GLU A 164 23.10 -12.15 -19.02
CA GLU A 164 23.67 -13.24 -18.18
C GLU A 164 24.89 -12.81 -17.33
N ILE A 165 25.00 -13.29 -16.08
CA ILE A 165 26.21 -13.16 -15.25
C ILE A 165 27.10 -14.40 -15.43
N GLU A 166 28.34 -14.22 -15.92
CA GLU A 166 29.42 -15.21 -15.76
C GLU A 166 30.60 -14.66 -14.93
N PRO A 167 31.01 -15.36 -13.86
CA PRO A 167 32.35 -15.27 -13.31
C PRO A 167 33.20 -16.48 -13.73
N ILE A 168 33.95 -16.32 -14.83
CA ILE A 168 34.97 -17.30 -15.25
C ILE A 168 36.14 -17.41 -14.24
N GLN A 169 36.57 -18.66 -14.03
CA GLN A 169 37.52 -19.10 -13.00
C GLN A 169 38.95 -18.55 -13.13
N LEU A 170 39.65 -18.56 -11.99
CA LEU A 170 41.04 -18.16 -11.82
C LEU A 170 42.03 -18.78 -12.83
N SER A 171 43.06 -18.01 -13.16
CA SER A 171 44.43 -18.54 -13.33
C SER A 171 45.45 -17.46 -13.01
N ASP A 172 46.18 -17.65 -11.91
CA ASP A 172 47.41 -16.94 -11.55
C ASP A 172 48.50 -17.16 -12.62
N PRO A 173 49.23 -16.10 -13.01
CA PRO A 173 50.59 -16.30 -13.43
C PRO A 173 51.58 -15.30 -12.81
N ASN A 174 52.50 -15.88 -12.04
CA ASN A 174 53.95 -15.75 -12.24
C ASN A 174 54.69 -14.64 -11.47
N GLU A 175 55.29 -15.07 -10.35
CA GLU A 175 56.76 -15.07 -10.09
C GLU A 175 57.56 -13.74 -10.08
N GLU A 176 58.56 -13.75 -9.19
CA GLU A 176 59.79 -12.94 -9.19
C GLU A 176 59.79 -11.46 -8.73
N ALA A 177 60.34 -11.32 -7.52
CA ALA A 177 61.59 -10.59 -7.23
C ALA A 177 61.60 -9.06 -7.00
N GLY A 178 62.41 -8.67 -6.02
CA GLY A 178 62.85 -7.29 -5.73
C GLY A 178 62.15 -6.66 -4.52
N GLY A 179 62.78 -6.38 -3.38
CA GLY A 179 64.18 -6.58 -2.98
C GLY A 179 64.86 -5.29 -2.55
N SER A 180 65.39 -5.27 -1.31
CA SER A 180 66.20 -4.18 -0.71
C SER A 180 65.41 -2.92 -0.31
N THR A 181 65.82 -2.08 0.66
CA THR A 181 67.14 -1.86 1.30
C THR A 181 67.02 -1.38 2.76
N GLU A 182 67.80 -2.02 3.65
CA GLU A 182 68.73 -1.43 4.65
C GLU A 182 68.33 -0.49 5.82
N SER A 183 69.03 -0.75 6.94
CA SER A 183 69.71 0.24 7.83
C SER A 183 68.88 1.09 8.84
N LYS A 184 69.27 1.33 10.11
CA LYS A 184 70.41 0.89 10.96
C LYS A 184 70.12 0.96 12.48
N SER A 185 70.56 -0.07 13.19
CA SER A 185 71.59 -0.06 14.28
C SER A 185 71.54 0.93 15.48
N SER A 186 71.27 0.36 16.68
CA SER A 186 72.12 0.36 17.90
C SER A 186 71.49 -0.66 18.87
N GLY A 187 72.17 -1.54 19.63
CA GLY A 187 73.46 -1.41 20.33
C GLY A 187 73.18 -0.94 21.76
N SER A 188 73.50 -1.63 22.87
CA SER A 188 74.54 -2.66 23.08
C SER A 188 74.38 -3.38 24.44
N THR A 189 74.58 -4.72 24.49
CA THR A 189 75.19 -5.55 25.60
C THR A 189 74.61 -5.50 27.05
N VAL A 190 74.66 -6.52 27.91
CA VAL A 190 75.56 -7.70 28.07
C VAL A 190 74.77 -8.94 28.56
N ALA A 191 75.19 -10.10 28.05
CA ALA A 191 75.21 -11.51 28.51
C ALA A 191 74.98 -11.85 30.02
N ASP A 192 74.83 -13.12 30.47
CA ASP A 192 75.19 -14.46 29.93
C ASP A 192 74.18 -15.49 30.54
N SER A 193 73.50 -16.39 29.80
CA SER A 193 73.96 -17.70 29.27
C SER A 193 73.65 -18.92 30.16
N LYS A 194 72.76 -19.81 29.66
CA LYS A 194 72.96 -21.27 29.42
C LYS A 194 73.25 -22.24 30.60
N THR A 195 73.03 -23.57 30.54
CA THR A 195 72.34 -24.51 29.60
C THR A 195 72.18 -25.90 30.26
N THR A 196 71.11 -26.61 29.89
CA THR A 196 70.97 -28.06 29.61
C THR A 196 71.88 -29.14 30.26
N ASP A 197 71.18 -30.20 30.70
CA ASP A 197 71.40 -31.62 30.35
C ASP A 197 72.21 -32.61 31.22
N SER A 198 71.57 -33.79 31.34
CA SER A 198 72.15 -35.15 31.36
C SER A 198 72.79 -35.75 32.63
N ALA A 199 71.94 -36.46 33.39
CA ALA A 199 72.02 -37.91 33.65
C ALA A 199 73.20 -38.60 34.38
N THR A 200 72.82 -39.33 35.46
CA THR A 200 73.19 -40.73 35.76
C THR A 200 74.41 -41.09 36.63
N ALA A 201 74.09 -41.88 37.68
CA ALA A 201 74.89 -42.88 38.43
C ALA A 201 75.99 -42.44 39.43
N GLY A 202 75.69 -42.65 40.72
CA GLY A 202 76.14 -43.89 41.37
C GLY A 202 77.18 -43.83 42.52
N SER A 203 76.92 -44.67 43.53
CA SER A 203 77.86 -45.26 44.50
C SER A 203 78.11 -44.55 45.85
N THR A 204 77.51 -45.14 46.90
CA THR A 204 78.14 -45.56 48.18
C THR A 204 79.08 -44.61 48.92
N THR A 205 78.78 -44.32 50.19
CA THR A 205 79.42 -44.96 51.38
C THR A 205 78.76 -44.37 52.64
N ASP A 206 78.26 -45.20 53.56
CA ASP A 206 78.32 -44.88 54.99
C ASP A 206 78.34 -46.15 55.84
N GLU A 207 78.98 -46.07 57.00
CA GLU A 207 79.28 -47.18 57.90
C GLU A 207 78.86 -46.80 59.35
N THR A 208 78.12 -47.69 60.03
CA THR A 208 78.29 -48.10 61.44
C THR A 208 78.66 -47.05 62.53
N THR A 209 78.09 -47.02 63.75
CA THR A 209 77.42 -48.06 64.55
C THR A 209 76.78 -47.47 65.83
N GLU A 210 75.68 -48.10 66.25
CA GLU A 210 75.24 -48.43 67.64
C GLU A 210 74.99 -47.39 68.77
N THR A 211 73.83 -47.63 69.39
CA THR A 211 73.29 -47.23 70.71
C THR A 211 73.83 -48.18 71.82
N PRO A 212 73.26 -48.32 73.06
CA PRO A 212 72.21 -47.56 73.76
C PRO A 212 72.54 -47.16 75.22
N ASP A 213 71.64 -46.40 75.84
CA ASP A 213 71.54 -46.23 77.30
C ASP A 213 70.23 -46.86 77.82
N GLY A 214 70.23 -47.29 79.09
CA GLY A 214 69.07 -47.86 79.76
C GLY A 214 69.43 -48.61 81.04
N ASP A 215 69.17 -47.98 82.18
CA ASP A 215 69.47 -48.53 83.51
C ASP A 215 68.31 -48.25 84.48
N ASP A 216 67.78 -49.31 85.12
CA ASP A 216 66.98 -49.21 86.35
C ASP A 216 67.20 -50.48 87.18
N ALA A 217 67.63 -50.31 88.44
CA ALA A 217 67.74 -51.40 89.41
C ALA A 217 67.73 -50.87 90.86
N THR A 218 66.88 -51.47 91.70
CA THR A 218 66.51 -51.00 93.03
C THR A 218 67.38 -51.53 94.19
N ASP A 219 67.53 -50.68 95.21
CA ASP A 219 67.59 -50.95 96.68
C ASP A 219 68.12 -52.30 97.23
N ALA A 220 69.14 -52.25 98.10
CA ALA A 220 69.12 -52.89 99.43
C ALA A 220 70.31 -52.50 100.33
N ALA A 221 70.03 -52.21 101.61
CA ALA A 221 70.99 -51.83 102.67
C ALA A 221 72.00 -52.94 103.08
N GLY A 222 73.18 -52.57 103.64
CA GLY A 222 74.19 -53.58 103.98
C GLY A 222 75.41 -53.32 104.90
N ALA A 223 75.46 -52.23 105.70
CA ALA A 223 76.30 -52.07 106.92
C ALA A 223 77.87 -52.18 106.89
N ALA A 224 78.46 -51.31 107.74
CA ALA A 224 79.72 -51.48 108.51
C ALA A 224 81.10 -51.39 107.80
N SER A 225 81.72 -50.21 107.86
CA SER A 225 82.77 -49.90 108.88
C SER A 225 83.58 -48.64 108.54
N THR A 226 83.55 -47.64 109.43
CA THR A 226 84.61 -46.63 109.51
C THR A 226 85.03 -46.36 110.97
N THR A 227 86.34 -46.23 111.12
CA THR A 227 87.06 -45.41 112.13
C THR A 227 86.78 -45.62 113.62
N SER A 228 87.77 -46.28 114.22
CA SER A 228 88.23 -46.05 115.58
C SER A 228 88.50 -44.56 115.90
N ALA A 229 88.49 -44.25 117.20
CA ALA A 229 89.17 -43.17 117.91
C ALA A 229 88.37 -41.88 118.24
N THR A 230 88.02 -41.76 119.53
CA THR A 230 87.87 -40.48 120.24
C THR A 230 88.30 -40.66 121.71
N PRO A 231 89.42 -40.06 122.16
CA PRO A 231 89.64 -39.62 123.54
C PRO A 231 89.06 -38.18 123.72
N PRO A 232 88.79 -37.65 124.93
CA PRO A 232 89.61 -37.70 126.14
C PRO A 232 88.85 -38.40 127.31
N THR A 233 89.10 -38.26 128.62
CA THR A 233 89.86 -37.31 129.48
C THR A 233 90.41 -38.11 130.71
N GLU A 234 90.91 -37.63 131.85
CA GLU A 234 90.89 -36.35 132.59
C GLU A 234 92.14 -36.24 133.52
N ASN A 235 92.24 -35.14 134.27
CA ASN A 235 93.45 -34.59 134.90
C ASN A 235 93.78 -35.11 136.33
N ASP A 236 94.95 -34.65 136.83
CA ASP A 236 95.31 -34.43 138.25
C ASP A 236 95.50 -35.59 139.26
N ALA A 237 96.74 -35.72 139.76
CA ALA A 237 97.07 -35.49 141.19
C ALA A 237 98.59 -35.54 141.51
N LEU A 238 99.17 -34.35 141.75
CA LEU A 238 100.07 -33.95 142.84
C LEU A 238 101.05 -34.92 143.56
N ASP A 239 102.31 -34.47 143.58
CA ASP A 239 103.22 -34.33 144.76
C ASP A 239 103.62 -35.53 145.65
N ALA A 240 104.94 -35.81 145.67
CA ALA A 240 105.68 -36.15 146.89
C ALA A 240 107.21 -35.95 146.73
N ALA A 241 107.83 -35.22 147.66
CA ALA A 241 109.26 -34.86 147.69
C ALA A 241 110.18 -35.95 148.34
N PRO A 242 111.52 -35.80 148.38
CA PRO A 242 112.46 -36.93 148.33
C PRO A 242 113.02 -37.42 149.69
N ALA A 243 113.62 -38.62 149.69
CA ALA A 243 114.43 -39.15 150.80
C ALA A 243 115.93 -39.21 150.44
N ALA A 244 116.77 -38.64 151.30
CA ALA A 244 118.23 -38.55 151.11
C ALA A 244 118.98 -39.76 151.71
N GLY A 245 120.18 -40.05 151.18
CA GLY A 245 121.06 -41.09 151.76
C GLY A 245 122.39 -41.41 151.04
N GLY A 246 122.71 -40.75 149.93
CA GLY A 246 123.93 -41.03 149.14
C GLY A 246 125.06 -40.02 149.34
N VAL A 247 126.30 -40.44 149.09
CA VAL A 247 127.54 -39.63 149.26
C VAL A 247 127.50 -38.31 148.51
N ALA A 248 126.80 -38.24 147.37
CA ALA A 248 126.58 -37.01 146.60
C ALA A 248 125.81 -35.93 147.39
N ALA A 249 124.92 -36.30 148.32
CA ALA A 249 124.19 -35.34 149.16
C ALA A 249 125.05 -34.80 150.31
N ALA A 250 126.06 -35.54 150.77
CA ALA A 250 127.09 -35.04 151.68
C ALA A 250 128.05 -34.10 150.93
N LEU A 251 128.56 -34.53 149.77
CA LEU A 251 129.44 -33.73 148.92
C LEU A 251 128.77 -32.42 148.45
N ALA A 252 127.48 -32.45 148.12
CA ALA A 252 126.69 -31.25 147.78
C ALA A 252 126.27 -30.40 149.01
N ARG A 253 126.56 -30.86 150.23
CA ARG A 253 126.47 -30.04 151.45
C ARG A 253 127.82 -29.36 151.68
N GLU A 254 128.92 -30.09 151.57
CA GLU A 254 130.29 -29.55 151.67
C GLU A 254 130.61 -28.53 150.56
N LEU A 255 130.17 -28.75 149.32
CA LEU A 255 130.25 -27.74 148.24
C LEU A 255 129.39 -26.50 148.48
N ARG A 256 128.33 -26.57 149.32
CA ARG A 256 127.48 -25.41 149.65
C ARG A 256 127.94 -24.65 150.89
N ASP A 257 128.64 -25.30 151.82
CA ASP A 257 129.19 -24.67 153.04
C ASP A 257 130.56 -23.99 152.80
N GLY A 258 131.07 -24.02 151.56
CA GLY A 258 132.17 -23.16 151.10
C GLY A 258 133.57 -23.55 151.57
N SER A 259 133.75 -24.73 152.19
CA SER A 259 135.04 -25.19 152.73
C SER A 259 135.78 -26.19 151.83
N VAL A 260 135.55 -26.16 150.51
CA VAL A 260 136.19 -27.08 149.55
C VAL A 260 137.51 -26.48 149.04
N ASP A 261 138.59 -27.25 149.12
CA ASP A 261 139.91 -26.84 148.67
C ASP A 261 139.95 -26.65 147.13
N PRO A 262 140.50 -25.54 146.60
CA PRO A 262 140.47 -25.24 145.16
C PRO A 262 141.23 -26.27 144.29
N ALA A 263 142.12 -27.08 144.87
CA ALA A 263 142.72 -28.21 144.15
C ALA A 263 141.68 -29.28 143.77
N VAL A 264 140.65 -29.48 144.61
CA VAL A 264 139.56 -30.45 144.37
C VAL A 264 138.58 -29.94 143.31
N GLU A 265 138.30 -28.62 143.30
CA GLU A 265 137.42 -28.01 142.30
C GLU A 265 137.99 -28.15 140.87
N ASN A 266 139.29 -27.89 140.70
CA ASN A 266 139.92 -28.08 139.39
C ASN A 266 140.09 -29.55 138.99
N ALA A 267 140.26 -30.47 139.96
CA ALA A 267 140.23 -31.90 139.67
C ALA A 267 138.85 -32.36 139.16
N LEU A 268 137.76 -31.84 139.74
CA LEU A 268 136.39 -32.11 139.26
C LEU A 268 136.14 -31.52 137.87
N ARG A 269 136.59 -30.29 137.61
CA ARG A 269 136.48 -29.65 136.28
C ARG A 269 137.25 -30.41 135.20
N GLY A 270 138.44 -30.93 135.52
CA GLY A 270 139.24 -31.77 134.62
C GLY A 270 138.67 -33.17 134.38
N ALA A 271 138.01 -33.76 135.38
CA ALA A 271 137.40 -35.09 135.27
C ALA A 271 136.07 -35.12 134.48
N LEU A 272 135.45 -33.95 134.24
CA LEU A 272 134.13 -33.83 133.59
C LEU A 272 134.18 -33.46 132.09
N GLY A 273 135.37 -33.40 131.48
CA GLY A 273 135.55 -33.59 130.02
C GLY A 273 134.77 -32.66 129.08
N ALA A 274 134.55 -31.40 129.45
CA ALA A 274 133.75 -30.45 128.66
C ALA A 274 134.58 -29.63 127.66
N GLU A 275 134.89 -30.22 126.51
CA GLU A 275 135.24 -29.46 125.28
C GLU A 275 133.96 -29.24 124.44
N GLY A 276 133.76 -28.02 123.95
CA GLY A 276 132.47 -27.54 123.44
C GLY A 276 132.06 -28.09 122.06
N PRO A 277 130.79 -27.90 121.66
CA PRO A 277 130.27 -28.39 120.38
C PRO A 277 130.99 -27.77 119.18
N SER A 278 131.12 -28.59 118.14
CA SER A 278 131.88 -28.35 116.93
C SER A 278 131.19 -27.38 115.95
N GLY A 279 131.98 -26.83 115.02
CA GLY A 279 131.49 -25.88 114.00
C GLY A 279 130.36 -26.42 113.11
N SER A 280 130.27 -27.74 112.92
CA SER A 280 129.17 -28.37 112.17
C SER A 280 127.86 -28.35 112.97
N GLU A 281 127.92 -28.60 114.28
CA GLU A 281 126.75 -28.55 115.16
C GLU A 281 126.22 -27.11 115.29
N THR A 282 127.11 -26.11 115.33
CA THR A 282 126.69 -24.69 115.32
C THR A 282 126.16 -24.21 113.98
N ALA A 283 126.69 -24.70 112.85
CA ALA A 283 126.14 -24.44 111.52
C ALA A 283 124.77 -25.11 111.33
N GLN A 284 124.62 -26.37 111.75
CA GLN A 284 123.32 -27.06 111.79
C GLN A 284 122.33 -26.32 112.69
N LEU A 285 122.75 -25.84 113.88
CA LEU A 285 121.91 -24.99 114.72
C LEU A 285 121.55 -23.65 114.07
N ALA A 286 122.43 -23.05 113.27
CA ALA A 286 122.13 -21.83 112.52
C ALA A 286 121.10 -22.10 111.41
N THR A 287 121.29 -23.15 110.61
CA THR A 287 120.35 -23.59 109.57
C THR A 287 119.01 -24.00 110.19
N ILE A 288 118.98 -24.80 111.25
CA ILE A 288 117.75 -25.16 111.97
C ILE A 288 117.04 -23.91 112.54
N ARG A 289 117.78 -22.91 113.04
CA ARG A 289 117.17 -21.63 113.48
C ARG A 289 116.62 -20.81 112.31
N GLU A 290 117.31 -20.80 111.17
CA GLU A 290 116.86 -20.13 109.95
C GLU A 290 115.61 -20.80 109.38
N ASP A 291 115.62 -22.14 109.30
CA ASP A 291 114.50 -22.94 108.82
C ASP A 291 113.31 -22.87 109.79
N VAL A 292 113.53 -22.82 111.10
CA VAL A 292 112.47 -22.49 112.09
C VAL A 292 111.95 -21.06 111.91
N THR A 293 112.79 -20.12 111.47
CA THR A 293 112.35 -18.73 111.20
C THR A 293 111.52 -18.65 109.91
N LYS A 294 111.92 -19.37 108.85
CA LYS A 294 111.14 -19.54 107.62
C LYS A 294 109.83 -20.29 107.89
N LEU A 295 109.87 -21.34 108.71
CA LEU A 295 108.69 -22.11 109.10
C LEU A 295 107.71 -21.24 109.90
N ARG A 296 108.19 -20.38 110.80
CA ARG A 296 107.33 -19.38 111.46
C ARG A 296 106.74 -18.37 110.49
N ALA A 297 107.53 -17.85 109.55
CA ALA A 297 107.01 -16.93 108.53
C ALA A 297 105.96 -17.62 107.64
N TYR A 298 106.16 -18.90 107.29
CA TYR A 298 105.20 -19.71 106.56
C TYR A 298 103.94 -20.01 107.38
N VAL A 299 104.08 -20.33 108.67
CA VAL A 299 102.93 -20.55 109.58
C VAL A 299 102.13 -19.26 109.75
N ASN A 300 102.77 -18.11 109.93
CA ASN A 300 102.06 -16.82 110.01
C ASN A 300 101.33 -16.47 108.70
N ALA A 301 101.96 -16.70 107.53
CA ALA A 301 101.32 -16.48 106.23
C ALA A 301 100.20 -17.49 105.96
N LEU A 302 100.28 -18.68 106.55
CA LEU A 302 99.23 -19.69 106.52
C LEU A 302 98.08 -19.31 107.47
N GLU A 303 98.35 -18.82 108.68
CA GLU A 303 97.33 -18.23 109.57
C GLU A 303 96.59 -17.08 108.87
N GLU A 304 97.30 -16.12 108.27
CA GLU A 304 96.70 -14.99 107.54
C GLU A 304 95.85 -15.46 106.34
N PHE A 305 96.31 -16.45 105.58
CA PHE A 305 95.53 -17.05 104.49
C PHE A 305 94.28 -17.79 104.98
N LEU A 306 94.36 -18.53 106.09
CA LEU A 306 93.25 -19.26 106.70
C LEU A 306 92.26 -18.31 107.41
N ASP A 307 92.71 -17.17 107.93
CA ASP A 307 91.85 -16.11 108.46
C ASP A 307 91.05 -15.41 107.34
N GLU A 308 91.66 -15.18 106.17
CA GLU A 308 91.02 -14.45 105.06
C GLU A 308 90.16 -15.34 104.14
N ASN A 309 90.58 -16.58 103.87
CA ASN A 309 89.87 -17.52 102.99
C ASN A 309 89.12 -18.62 103.76
N GLY A 310 89.26 -18.65 105.09
CA GLY A 310 88.84 -19.76 105.92
C GLY A 310 89.77 -20.97 105.82
N ASP A 311 89.61 -21.91 106.77
CA ASP A 311 90.20 -23.25 106.64
C ASP A 311 89.79 -23.93 105.32
N ALA A 312 90.57 -24.91 104.86
CA ALA A 312 90.19 -25.74 103.70
C ALA A 312 88.80 -26.39 103.84
N GLN A 313 88.30 -26.58 105.07
CA GLN A 313 86.95 -27.06 105.37
C GLN A 313 85.87 -26.01 105.07
N THR A 314 86.18 -24.72 105.19
CA THR A 314 85.33 -23.59 104.81
C THR A 314 85.20 -23.51 103.29
N LEU A 315 86.32 -23.48 102.56
CA LEU A 315 86.31 -23.50 101.09
C LEU A 315 85.56 -24.72 100.52
N LEU A 316 85.73 -25.92 101.11
CA LEU A 316 84.97 -27.12 100.71
C LEU A 316 83.47 -27.05 101.05
N ARG A 317 83.09 -26.33 102.12
CA ARG A 317 81.68 -26.08 102.46
C ARG A 317 81.05 -25.08 101.49
N ASP A 318 81.79 -24.03 101.12
CA ASP A 318 81.29 -22.97 100.27
C ASP A 318 81.20 -23.45 98.81
N LEU A 319 82.20 -24.19 98.31
CA LEU A 319 82.13 -24.93 97.04
C LEU A 319 80.96 -25.94 97.02
N ARG A 320 80.67 -26.62 98.14
CA ARG A 320 79.49 -27.50 98.24
C ARG A 320 78.18 -26.69 98.20
N GLY A 321 78.17 -25.48 98.74
CA GLY A 321 77.04 -24.55 98.62
C GLY A 321 76.82 -24.07 97.19
N GLU A 322 77.90 -23.71 96.48
CA GLU A 322 77.85 -23.35 95.06
C GLU A 322 77.41 -24.53 94.19
N LEU A 323 77.92 -25.74 94.45
CA LEU A 323 77.46 -26.96 93.77
C LEU A 323 75.97 -27.23 94.03
N GLY A 324 75.49 -27.12 95.28
CA GLY A 324 74.06 -27.27 95.57
C GLY A 324 73.19 -26.20 94.91
N SER A 325 73.70 -24.97 94.76
CA SER A 325 73.02 -23.91 94.00
C SER A 325 73.06 -24.13 92.49
N LEU A 326 74.10 -24.79 91.97
CA LEU A 326 74.21 -25.17 90.56
C LEU A 326 73.27 -26.35 90.26
N GLU A 327 73.20 -27.33 91.15
CA GLU A 327 72.28 -28.48 91.12
C GLU A 327 70.83 -27.98 91.10
N THR A 328 70.42 -27.13 92.05
CA THR A 328 69.08 -26.51 92.06
C THR A 328 68.76 -25.72 90.77
N ARG A 329 69.77 -25.13 90.13
CA ARG A 329 69.60 -24.37 88.87
C ARG A 329 69.58 -25.28 87.65
N LEU A 330 70.19 -26.46 87.73
CA LEU A 330 70.16 -27.51 86.72
C LEU A 330 68.80 -28.20 86.77
N ASP A 331 68.31 -28.57 87.96
CA ASP A 331 66.93 -29.06 88.19
C ASP A 331 65.89 -28.11 87.55
N ALA A 332 65.99 -26.80 87.85
CA ALA A 332 65.08 -25.79 87.28
C ALA A 332 65.28 -25.54 85.77
N HIS A 333 66.39 -25.98 85.19
CA HIS A 333 66.61 -25.99 83.75
C HIS A 333 66.02 -27.24 83.11
N ASP A 334 66.12 -28.41 83.74
CA ASP A 334 65.51 -29.66 83.30
C ASP A 334 63.98 -29.57 83.36
N ASP A 335 63.40 -29.01 84.44
CA ASP A 335 61.97 -28.67 84.55
C ASP A 335 61.52 -27.79 83.37
N ARG A 336 62.36 -26.82 82.97
CA ARG A 336 62.06 -25.90 81.87
C ARG A 336 62.25 -26.56 80.49
N ILE A 337 63.20 -27.47 80.35
CA ILE A 337 63.39 -28.25 79.12
C ILE A 337 62.18 -29.16 78.92
N GLY A 338 61.74 -29.90 79.95
CA GLY A 338 60.52 -30.71 79.88
C GLY A 338 59.27 -29.90 79.51
N SER A 339 59.09 -28.71 80.09
CA SER A 339 58.00 -27.80 79.69
C SER A 339 58.12 -27.29 78.25
N VAL A 340 59.33 -27.14 77.71
CA VAL A 340 59.54 -26.75 76.30
C VAL A 340 59.29 -27.94 75.37
N ASP A 341 59.66 -29.16 75.77
CA ASP A 341 59.35 -30.38 75.03
C ASP A 341 57.83 -30.59 74.94
N GLU A 342 57.08 -30.40 76.04
CA GLU A 342 55.59 -30.42 76.06
C GLU A 342 54.97 -29.32 75.15
N ASP A 343 55.53 -28.11 75.16
CA ASP A 343 55.09 -27.02 74.27
C ASP A 343 55.38 -27.36 72.79
N VAL A 344 56.51 -28.01 72.49
CA VAL A 344 56.88 -28.45 71.13
C VAL A 344 55.97 -29.57 70.63
N GLU A 345 55.71 -30.61 71.42
CA GLU A 345 54.73 -31.67 71.08
C GLU A 345 53.33 -31.08 70.77
N THR A 346 52.95 -30.03 71.51
CA THR A 346 51.69 -29.29 71.27
C THR A 346 51.71 -28.46 69.99
N VAL A 347 52.89 -27.96 69.58
CA VAL A 347 53.07 -27.24 68.31
C VAL A 347 53.09 -28.21 67.14
N ASP A 348 53.80 -29.34 67.21
CA ASP A 348 53.82 -30.37 66.17
C ASP A 348 52.39 -30.86 65.88
N THR A 349 51.63 -31.21 66.92
CA THR A 349 50.21 -31.61 66.78
C THR A 349 49.37 -30.55 66.06
N ARG A 350 49.62 -29.26 66.32
CA ARG A 350 48.93 -28.14 65.66
C ARG A 350 49.38 -27.89 64.23
N VAL A 351 50.60 -28.28 63.87
CA VAL A 351 51.09 -28.24 62.49
C VAL A 351 50.40 -29.36 61.71
N ASP A 352 50.33 -30.58 62.25
CA ASP A 352 49.56 -31.69 61.68
C ASP A 352 48.07 -31.29 61.46
N ASP A 353 47.40 -30.72 62.47
CA ASP A 353 46.02 -30.17 62.36
C ASP A 353 45.87 -29.08 61.28
N VAL A 354 46.93 -28.32 60.98
CA VAL A 354 46.92 -27.25 59.97
C VAL A 354 47.18 -27.81 58.58
N ASP A 355 48.09 -28.77 58.44
CA ASP A 355 48.38 -29.44 57.18
C ASP A 355 47.16 -30.25 56.71
N GLU A 356 46.50 -31.03 57.59
CA GLU A 356 45.24 -31.73 57.26
C GLU A 356 44.13 -30.77 56.78
N ARG A 357 44.08 -29.56 57.34
CA ARG A 357 43.11 -28.53 56.93
C ARG A 357 43.51 -27.82 55.63
N LEU A 358 44.80 -27.71 55.35
CA LEU A 358 45.30 -27.12 54.11
C LEU A 358 45.05 -28.08 52.94
N ASP A 359 45.28 -29.38 53.13
CA ASP A 359 44.92 -30.43 52.18
C ASP A 359 43.42 -30.40 51.86
N ALA A 360 42.55 -30.40 52.89
CA ALA A 360 41.10 -30.29 52.68
C ALA A 360 40.67 -28.98 51.98
N THR A 361 41.35 -27.87 52.26
CA THR A 361 41.09 -26.59 51.58
C THR A 361 41.54 -26.64 50.11
N SER A 362 42.60 -27.40 49.78
CA SER A 362 43.01 -27.63 48.40
C SER A 362 41.95 -28.43 47.64
N GLU A 363 41.44 -29.52 48.24
CA GLU A 363 40.36 -30.33 47.65
C GLU A 363 39.07 -29.50 47.42
N ASP A 364 38.72 -28.62 48.36
CA ASP A 364 37.58 -27.68 48.21
C ASP A 364 37.81 -26.65 47.09
N VAL A 365 39.06 -26.20 46.87
CA VAL A 365 39.41 -25.27 45.77
C VAL A 365 39.36 -25.98 44.43
N ASP A 366 39.98 -27.15 44.29
CA ASP A 366 39.94 -27.95 43.06
C ASP A 366 38.48 -28.23 42.64
N ALA A 367 37.60 -28.54 43.61
CA ALA A 367 36.17 -28.75 43.36
C ALA A 367 35.37 -27.47 43.01
N VAL A 368 35.89 -26.28 43.35
CA VAL A 368 35.34 -24.99 42.90
C VAL A 368 35.81 -24.68 41.49
N ASP A 369 37.08 -24.92 41.15
CA ASP A 369 37.61 -24.76 39.80
C ASP A 369 36.86 -25.66 38.79
N ASP A 370 36.68 -26.97 39.09
CA ASP A 370 35.86 -27.91 38.28
C ASP A 370 34.43 -27.37 38.03
N ARG A 371 33.85 -26.71 39.04
CA ARG A 371 32.50 -26.16 38.97
C ARG A 371 32.45 -24.85 38.17
N VAL A 372 33.51 -24.04 38.21
CA VAL A 372 33.63 -22.84 37.38
C VAL A 372 33.72 -23.25 35.91
N GLU A 373 34.58 -24.21 35.54
CA GLU A 373 34.69 -24.72 34.16
C GLU A 373 33.34 -25.28 33.64
N THR A 374 32.59 -25.96 34.51
CA THR A 374 31.23 -26.42 34.20
C THR A 374 30.27 -25.25 33.92
N VAL A 375 30.28 -24.22 34.76
CA VAL A 375 29.41 -23.03 34.60
C VAL A 375 29.80 -22.20 33.38
N GLU A 376 31.10 -22.06 33.07
CA GLU A 376 31.58 -21.41 31.85
C GLU A 376 31.07 -22.13 30.59
N THR A 377 31.04 -23.46 30.62
CA THR A 377 30.46 -24.28 29.55
C THR A 377 28.93 -24.09 29.45
N GLU A 378 28.21 -24.15 30.57
CA GLU A 378 26.74 -23.92 30.59
C GLU A 378 26.36 -22.49 30.15
N VAL A 379 27.20 -21.49 30.41
CA VAL A 379 27.00 -20.11 29.92
C VAL A 379 27.22 -20.02 28.40
N ALA A 380 28.26 -20.67 27.86
CA ALA A 380 28.47 -20.73 26.41
C ALA A 380 27.32 -21.46 25.68
N ASP A 381 26.84 -22.58 26.22
CA ASP A 381 25.66 -23.30 25.70
C ASP A 381 24.38 -22.43 25.73
N VAL A 382 24.29 -21.45 26.64
CA VAL A 382 23.18 -20.48 26.72
C VAL A 382 23.36 -19.34 25.73
N ASP A 383 24.58 -18.87 25.50
CA ASP A 383 24.94 -17.84 24.51
C ASP A 383 24.56 -18.32 23.08
N ASP A 384 25.06 -19.50 22.69
CA ASP A 384 24.69 -20.20 21.43
C ASP A 384 23.16 -20.38 21.29
N ARG A 385 22.45 -20.52 22.42
CA ARG A 385 21.00 -20.71 22.45
C ARG A 385 20.21 -19.41 22.32
N VAL A 386 20.78 -18.29 22.74
CA VAL A 386 20.23 -16.94 22.52
C VAL A 386 20.40 -16.58 21.04
N ASP A 387 21.58 -16.80 20.45
CA ASP A 387 21.81 -16.60 19.01
C ASP A 387 20.84 -17.41 18.12
N ASP A 388 20.52 -18.68 18.45
CA ASP A 388 19.47 -19.46 17.74
C ASP A 388 18.08 -18.83 17.89
N VAL A 389 17.77 -18.24 19.04
CA VAL A 389 16.47 -17.62 19.28
C VAL A 389 16.37 -16.30 18.52
N ASP A 390 17.39 -15.45 18.55
CA ASP A 390 17.40 -14.15 17.87
C ASP A 390 17.32 -14.34 16.35
N GLY A 391 18.12 -15.23 15.76
CA GLY A 391 18.01 -15.56 14.34
C GLY A 391 16.66 -16.19 13.93
N ARG A 392 15.91 -16.75 14.88
CA ARG A 392 14.53 -17.23 14.67
C ARG A 392 13.45 -16.16 14.91
N VAL A 393 13.78 -15.08 15.63
CA VAL A 393 12.96 -13.87 15.73
C VAL A 393 13.09 -13.06 14.45
N ASP A 394 14.31 -12.82 13.95
CA ASP A 394 14.57 -12.14 12.67
C ASP A 394 13.78 -12.79 11.52
N ALA A 395 13.84 -14.12 11.41
CA ALA A 395 13.11 -14.87 10.38
C ALA A 395 11.57 -14.86 10.57
N LEU A 396 11.09 -14.64 11.81
CA LEU A 396 9.67 -14.47 12.08
C LEU A 396 9.20 -13.07 11.68
N ASP A 397 9.99 -12.03 11.95
CA ASP A 397 9.68 -10.66 11.57
C ASP A 397 9.65 -10.50 10.04
N GLU A 398 10.62 -11.07 9.30
CA GLU A 398 10.58 -11.12 7.82
C GLU A 398 9.32 -11.85 7.32
N SER A 399 8.92 -12.96 7.98
CA SER A 399 7.67 -13.68 7.65
C SER A 399 6.39 -12.86 7.95
N VAL A 400 6.44 -11.95 8.93
CA VAL A 400 5.33 -11.06 9.29
C VAL A 400 5.23 -9.91 8.29
N ASP A 401 6.34 -9.33 7.85
CA ASP A 401 6.39 -8.31 6.80
C ASP A 401 5.88 -8.85 5.45
N GLU A 402 6.27 -10.08 5.06
CA GLU A 402 5.71 -10.75 3.88
C GLU A 402 4.18 -10.93 3.98
N LEU A 403 3.69 -11.33 5.16
CA LEU A 403 2.26 -11.53 5.39
C LEU A 403 1.48 -10.20 5.38
N ALA A 404 2.07 -9.12 5.87
CA ALA A 404 1.50 -7.77 5.80
C ALA A 404 1.39 -7.31 4.34
N ALA A 405 2.45 -7.46 3.55
CA ALA A 405 2.43 -7.11 2.12
C ALA A 405 1.39 -7.92 1.32
N HIS A 406 1.18 -9.20 1.65
CA HIS A 406 0.14 -10.01 1.02
C HIS A 406 -1.28 -9.66 1.47
N ALA A 407 -1.44 -9.11 2.69
CA ALA A 407 -2.70 -8.55 3.14
C ALA A 407 -3.05 -7.27 2.36
N ASP A 408 -2.09 -6.37 2.17
CA ASP A 408 -2.25 -5.16 1.36
C ASP A 408 -2.62 -5.50 -0.11
N GLU A 409 -1.92 -6.45 -0.75
CA GLU A 409 -2.29 -6.95 -2.09
C GLU A 409 -3.72 -7.51 -2.12
N THR A 410 -4.13 -8.21 -1.05
CA THR A 410 -5.47 -8.79 -0.95
C THR A 410 -6.55 -7.71 -0.85
N ASP A 411 -6.31 -6.64 -0.08
CA ASP A 411 -7.24 -5.51 0.04
C ASP A 411 -7.34 -4.72 -1.28
N GLU A 412 -6.22 -4.42 -1.97
CA GLU A 412 -6.24 -3.82 -3.33
C GLU A 412 -7.08 -4.65 -4.32
N ARG A 413 -7.00 -5.99 -4.22
CA ARG A 413 -7.78 -6.90 -5.06
C ARG A 413 -9.27 -6.92 -4.69
N PHE A 414 -9.62 -6.66 -3.44
CA PHE A 414 -11.03 -6.51 -3.03
C PHE A 414 -11.60 -5.19 -3.52
N GLU A 415 -10.87 -4.07 -3.41
CA GLU A 415 -11.28 -2.78 -3.99
C GLU A 415 -11.54 -2.90 -5.50
N ALA A 416 -10.63 -3.55 -6.24
CA ALA A 416 -10.81 -3.80 -7.68
C ALA A 416 -11.99 -4.76 -8.02
N VAL A 417 -12.44 -5.59 -7.08
CA VAL A 417 -13.63 -6.43 -7.23
C VAL A 417 -14.91 -5.63 -6.97
N ASP A 418 -14.91 -4.73 -5.99
CA ASP A 418 -16.04 -3.84 -5.70
C ASP A 418 -16.27 -2.84 -6.84
N ASP A 419 -15.22 -2.17 -7.35
CA ASP A 419 -15.27 -1.31 -8.55
C ASP A 419 -15.91 -2.03 -9.74
N ARG A 420 -15.53 -3.29 -9.94
CA ARG A 420 -16.07 -4.13 -11.03
C ARG A 420 -17.51 -4.58 -10.77
N MET A 421 -17.93 -4.65 -9.51
CA MET A 421 -19.31 -4.96 -9.15
C MET A 421 -20.22 -3.75 -9.42
N ASP A 422 -19.77 -2.54 -9.09
CA ASP A 422 -20.44 -1.29 -9.46
C ASP A 422 -20.61 -1.15 -10.99
N GLU A 423 -19.56 -1.44 -11.80
CA GLU A 423 -19.68 -1.44 -13.28
C GLU A 423 -20.71 -2.48 -13.78
N VAL A 424 -20.82 -3.63 -13.11
CA VAL A 424 -21.79 -4.67 -13.45
C VAL A 424 -23.22 -4.21 -13.14
N ASP A 425 -23.44 -3.51 -12.03
CA ASP A 425 -24.74 -2.97 -11.67
C ASP A 425 -25.17 -1.81 -12.58
N ASP A 426 -24.27 -0.88 -12.93
CA ASP A 426 -24.51 0.18 -13.93
C ASP A 426 -24.89 -0.40 -15.30
N ARG A 427 -24.18 -1.45 -15.73
CA ARG A 427 -24.51 -2.17 -16.97
C ARG A 427 -25.86 -2.89 -16.87
N SER A 428 -26.18 -3.46 -15.70
CA SER A 428 -27.47 -4.11 -15.45
C SER A 428 -28.63 -3.11 -15.53
N GLU A 429 -28.49 -1.92 -14.95
CA GLU A 429 -29.48 -0.85 -15.04
C GLU A 429 -29.65 -0.37 -16.50
N THR A 430 -28.55 -0.28 -17.26
CA THR A 430 -28.57 0.06 -18.68
C THR A 430 -29.33 -0.98 -19.51
N VAL A 431 -29.03 -2.27 -19.34
CA VAL A 431 -29.74 -3.37 -20.02
C VAL A 431 -31.23 -3.40 -19.62
N GLY A 432 -31.56 -3.06 -18.38
CA GLY A 432 -32.95 -2.89 -17.94
C GLY A 432 -33.69 -1.83 -18.76
N LYS A 433 -33.09 -0.63 -18.91
CA LYS A 433 -33.65 0.47 -19.71
C LYS A 433 -33.80 0.10 -21.19
N GLU A 434 -32.84 -0.62 -21.76
CA GLU A 434 -32.92 -1.12 -23.15
C GLU A 434 -34.06 -2.14 -23.32
N LEU A 435 -34.25 -3.06 -22.37
CA LEU A 435 -35.36 -4.03 -22.40
C LEU A 435 -36.73 -3.36 -22.27
N ASP A 436 -36.87 -2.33 -21.44
CA ASP A 436 -38.11 -1.56 -21.34
C ASP A 436 -38.41 -0.79 -22.64
N ALA A 437 -37.40 -0.20 -23.29
CA ALA A 437 -37.57 0.48 -24.58
C ALA A 437 -37.94 -0.50 -25.72
N VAL A 438 -37.29 -1.67 -25.79
CA VAL A 438 -37.64 -2.74 -26.74
C VAL A 438 -39.07 -3.26 -26.49
N ARG A 439 -39.52 -3.27 -25.23
CA ARG A 439 -40.90 -3.65 -24.89
C ARG A 439 -41.92 -2.62 -25.41
N GLU A 440 -41.63 -1.33 -25.25
CA GLU A 440 -42.47 -0.25 -25.80
C GLU A 440 -42.54 -0.33 -27.34
N GLU A 441 -41.40 -0.56 -28.02
CA GLU A 441 -41.39 -0.77 -29.49
C GLU A 441 -42.21 -2.02 -29.91
N ILE A 442 -42.20 -3.09 -29.12
CA ILE A 442 -43.02 -4.28 -29.38
C ILE A 442 -44.52 -3.97 -29.22
N ASP A 443 -44.91 -3.22 -28.20
CA ASP A 443 -46.31 -2.83 -27.96
C ASP A 443 -46.81 -1.89 -29.10
N ASP A 444 -46.00 -0.90 -29.52
CA ASP A 444 -46.25 -0.06 -30.70
C ASP A 444 -46.39 -0.87 -32.00
N LEU A 445 -45.56 -1.90 -32.18
CA LEU A 445 -45.63 -2.80 -33.35
C LEU A 445 -46.90 -3.66 -33.36
N TYR A 446 -47.42 -4.05 -32.19
CA TYR A 446 -48.70 -4.73 -32.08
C TYR A 446 -49.86 -3.80 -32.45
N GLU A 447 -49.92 -2.57 -31.92
CA GLU A 447 -50.96 -1.58 -32.28
C GLU A 447 -50.95 -1.30 -33.79
N ARG A 448 -49.77 -1.06 -34.38
CA ARG A 448 -49.64 -0.85 -35.83
C ARG A 448 -50.03 -2.08 -36.67
N THR A 449 -49.93 -3.28 -36.12
CA THR A 449 -50.36 -4.51 -36.80
C THR A 449 -51.88 -4.68 -36.74
N ASP A 450 -52.53 -4.22 -35.66
CA ASP A 450 -53.99 -4.16 -35.52
C ASP A 450 -54.57 -3.13 -36.51
N ASP A 451 -54.05 -1.89 -36.50
CA ASP A 451 -54.39 -0.83 -37.48
C ASP A 451 -54.26 -1.31 -38.94
N ALA A 452 -53.20 -2.09 -39.24
CA ALA A 452 -52.97 -2.62 -40.57
C ALA A 452 -53.96 -3.74 -40.94
N ALA A 453 -54.45 -4.51 -39.96
CA ALA A 453 -55.49 -5.51 -40.18
C ALA A 453 -56.85 -4.85 -40.46
N ASP A 454 -57.24 -3.84 -39.66
CA ASP A 454 -58.46 -3.03 -39.87
C ASP A 454 -58.44 -2.34 -41.25
N ALA A 455 -57.29 -1.81 -41.67
CA ALA A 455 -57.11 -1.22 -42.98
C ALA A 455 -57.24 -2.25 -44.12
N VAL A 456 -56.80 -3.49 -43.90
CA VAL A 456 -56.99 -4.60 -44.86
C VAL A 456 -58.45 -5.02 -44.93
N GLU A 457 -59.18 -5.14 -43.81
CA GLU A 457 -60.63 -5.42 -43.81
C GLU A 457 -61.42 -4.32 -44.54
N THR A 458 -61.01 -3.05 -44.36
CA THR A 458 -61.58 -1.91 -45.10
C THR A 458 -61.29 -1.99 -46.61
N LEU A 459 -60.12 -2.47 -47.02
CA LEU A 459 -59.79 -2.67 -48.43
C LEU A 459 -60.51 -3.89 -49.04
N ASP A 460 -60.73 -4.95 -48.25
CA ASP A 460 -61.50 -6.14 -48.63
C ASP A 460 -62.95 -5.75 -48.95
N THR A 461 -63.62 -5.07 -48.03
CA THR A 461 -64.98 -4.54 -48.24
C THR A 461 -65.08 -3.53 -49.40
N SER A 462 -64.09 -2.65 -49.56
CA SER A 462 -64.03 -1.76 -50.74
C SER A 462 -63.73 -2.50 -52.04
N THR A 463 -63.19 -3.73 -51.99
CA THR A 463 -62.98 -4.58 -53.17
C THR A 463 -64.29 -5.26 -53.53
N ASP A 464 -65.01 -5.83 -52.55
CA ASP A 464 -66.38 -6.36 -52.75
C ASP A 464 -67.30 -5.29 -53.38
N ASP A 465 -67.33 -4.07 -52.83
CA ASP A 465 -68.11 -2.93 -53.37
C ASP A 465 -67.74 -2.60 -54.83
N LEU A 466 -66.46 -2.76 -55.21
CA LEU A 466 -65.98 -2.52 -56.57
C LEU A 466 -66.29 -3.70 -57.51
N GLU A 467 -66.30 -4.94 -57.02
CA GLU A 467 -66.72 -6.12 -57.79
C GLU A 467 -68.23 -6.05 -58.08
N ASP A 468 -69.07 -5.76 -57.08
CA ASP A 468 -70.51 -5.52 -57.24
C ASP A 468 -70.77 -4.36 -58.21
N GLY A 469 -70.07 -3.24 -58.05
CA GLY A 469 -70.17 -2.08 -58.95
C GLY A 469 -69.72 -2.38 -60.39
N LEU A 470 -68.79 -3.33 -60.59
CA LEU A 470 -68.37 -3.78 -61.92
C LEU A 470 -69.42 -4.70 -62.56
N VAL A 471 -70.10 -5.54 -61.77
CA VAL A 471 -71.26 -6.34 -62.22
C VAL A 471 -72.41 -5.43 -62.66
N ASP A 472 -72.72 -4.38 -61.90
CA ASP A 472 -73.71 -3.37 -62.29
C ASP A 472 -73.35 -2.67 -63.61
N VAL A 473 -72.06 -2.38 -63.84
CA VAL A 473 -71.58 -1.80 -65.11
C VAL A 473 -71.64 -2.82 -66.26
N GLU A 474 -71.34 -4.10 -66.02
CA GLU A 474 -71.45 -5.15 -67.03
C GLU A 474 -72.91 -5.33 -67.48
N LEU A 475 -73.85 -5.39 -66.53
CA LEU A 475 -75.30 -5.40 -66.81
C LEU A 475 -75.73 -4.15 -67.57
N HIS A 476 -75.26 -2.96 -67.18
CA HIS A 476 -75.59 -1.73 -67.89
C HIS A 476 -75.03 -1.69 -69.32
N VAL A 477 -73.87 -2.32 -69.57
CA VAL A 477 -73.32 -2.47 -70.92
C VAL A 477 -74.09 -3.50 -71.75
N GLU A 478 -74.64 -4.55 -71.12
CA GLU A 478 -75.58 -5.48 -71.77
C GLU A 478 -76.89 -4.77 -72.15
N ASP A 479 -77.50 -4.00 -71.22
CA ASP A 479 -78.66 -3.14 -71.50
C ASP A 479 -78.39 -2.16 -72.66
N LEU A 480 -77.25 -1.44 -72.63
CA LEU A 480 -76.87 -0.51 -73.71
C LEU A 480 -76.65 -1.21 -75.06
N ARG A 481 -76.21 -2.47 -75.04
CA ARG A 481 -76.01 -3.28 -76.24
C ARG A 481 -77.35 -3.72 -76.82
N ASP A 482 -78.30 -4.10 -75.97
CA ASP A 482 -79.65 -4.45 -76.39
C ASP A 482 -80.41 -3.22 -76.90
N ASP A 483 -80.30 -2.07 -76.23
CA ASP A 483 -80.80 -0.77 -76.71
C ASP A 483 -80.17 -0.40 -78.07
N LEU A 484 -78.85 -0.61 -78.24
CA LEU A 484 -78.18 -0.38 -79.52
C LEU A 484 -78.69 -1.33 -80.61
N SER A 485 -78.86 -2.62 -80.31
CA SER A 485 -79.43 -3.61 -81.25
C SER A 485 -80.85 -3.22 -81.65
N ALA A 486 -81.67 -2.74 -80.70
CA ALA A 486 -83.01 -2.25 -80.97
C ALA A 486 -82.99 -0.99 -81.85
N VAL A 487 -82.03 -0.07 -81.65
CA VAL A 487 -81.82 1.09 -82.53
C VAL A 487 -81.36 0.65 -83.93
N GLU A 488 -80.48 -0.35 -84.05
CA GLU A 488 -80.04 -0.91 -85.33
C GLU A 488 -81.21 -1.55 -86.09
N ASP A 489 -82.02 -2.38 -85.44
CA ASP A 489 -83.26 -2.96 -86.00
C ASP A 489 -84.26 -1.86 -86.44
N HIS A 490 -84.38 -0.80 -85.64
CA HIS A 490 -85.26 0.33 -85.97
C HIS A 490 -84.74 1.15 -87.16
N LEU A 491 -83.41 1.23 -87.33
CA LEU A 491 -82.74 1.89 -88.45
C LEU A 491 -82.85 1.05 -89.73
N ASP A 492 -82.71 -0.28 -89.64
CA ASP A 492 -82.98 -1.18 -90.77
C ASP A 492 -84.47 -1.21 -91.16
N THR A 493 -85.38 -1.06 -90.19
CA THR A 493 -86.81 -0.85 -90.47
C THR A 493 -87.04 0.47 -91.23
N PHE A 494 -86.51 1.59 -90.73
CA PHE A 494 -86.55 2.88 -91.42
C PHE A 494 -85.93 2.84 -92.81
N ARG A 495 -84.83 2.10 -92.99
CA ARG A 495 -84.17 1.87 -94.28
C ARG A 495 -85.05 1.03 -95.21
N GLY A 496 -85.75 0.04 -94.68
CA GLY A 496 -86.75 -0.75 -95.41
C GLY A 496 -87.93 0.08 -95.89
N GLU A 497 -88.51 0.93 -95.03
CA GLU A 497 -89.56 1.88 -95.41
C GLU A 497 -89.07 2.90 -96.44
N ALA A 498 -87.87 3.47 -96.26
CA ALA A 498 -87.28 4.39 -97.23
C ALA A 498 -86.96 3.74 -98.58
N ALA A 499 -86.60 2.46 -98.61
CA ALA A 499 -86.34 1.70 -99.83
C ALA A 499 -87.61 1.10 -100.47
N SER A 500 -88.73 1.11 -99.77
CA SER A 500 -90.05 0.63 -100.23
C SER A 500 -91.06 1.76 -100.49
N SER A 501 -90.63 3.02 -100.39
CA SER A 501 -91.42 4.20 -100.70
C SER A 501 -91.56 4.35 -102.21
N GLU A 502 -92.76 4.05 -102.73
CA GLU A 502 -93.19 4.39 -104.09
C GLU A 502 -93.12 5.91 -104.36
N ASP A 503 -93.03 6.74 -103.31
CA ASP A 503 -92.95 8.21 -103.42
C ASP A 503 -91.63 8.68 -104.07
N LEU A 504 -90.53 7.91 -103.98
CA LEU A 504 -89.28 8.27 -104.69
C LEU A 504 -89.37 8.01 -106.20
N ASP A 505 -90.02 6.93 -106.62
CA ASP A 505 -90.33 6.67 -108.03
C ASP A 505 -91.43 7.62 -108.55
N ALA A 506 -92.41 8.01 -107.69
CA ALA A 506 -93.42 9.00 -108.04
C ALA A 506 -92.81 10.41 -108.22
N VAL A 507 -91.90 10.84 -107.34
CA VAL A 507 -91.16 12.11 -107.48
C VAL A 507 -90.25 12.10 -108.72
N ALA A 508 -89.70 10.94 -109.10
CA ALA A 508 -88.98 10.79 -110.37
C ALA A 508 -89.93 10.91 -111.58
N ALA A 509 -91.14 10.33 -111.51
CA ALA A 509 -92.14 10.43 -112.57
C ALA A 509 -92.69 11.87 -112.73
N ASP A 510 -92.98 12.58 -111.64
CA ASP A 510 -93.38 13.99 -111.66
C ASP A 510 -92.28 14.89 -112.27
N LEU A 511 -91.00 14.52 -112.07
CA LEU A 511 -89.86 15.24 -112.65
C LEU A 511 -89.73 14.99 -114.17
N ASP A 512 -90.03 13.77 -114.65
CA ASP A 512 -90.11 13.46 -116.08
C ASP A 512 -91.31 14.17 -116.73
N GLU A 513 -92.49 14.16 -116.11
CA GLU A 513 -93.69 14.85 -116.64
C GLU A 513 -93.47 16.37 -116.73
N THR A 514 -92.97 17.02 -115.67
CA THR A 514 -92.59 18.45 -115.72
C THR A 514 -91.46 18.74 -116.71
N GLY A 515 -90.57 17.79 -116.97
CA GLY A 515 -89.59 17.86 -118.07
C GLY A 515 -90.25 17.88 -119.46
N THR A 516 -91.26 17.04 -119.69
CA THR A 516 -92.02 17.04 -120.96
C THR A 516 -92.88 18.29 -121.13
N GLU A 517 -93.51 18.79 -120.07
CA GLU A 517 -94.25 20.05 -120.11
C GLU A 517 -93.33 21.23 -120.46
N LEU A 518 -92.12 21.29 -119.86
CA LEU A 518 -91.14 22.32 -120.16
C LEU A 518 -90.74 22.29 -121.65
N SER A 519 -90.46 21.13 -122.23
CA SER A 519 -90.19 21.00 -123.67
C SER A 519 -91.36 21.52 -124.51
N ALA A 520 -92.59 21.14 -124.16
CA ALA A 520 -93.79 21.61 -124.86
C ALA A 520 -94.06 23.12 -124.67
N THR A 521 -93.52 23.77 -123.64
CA THR A 521 -93.54 25.24 -123.55
C THR A 521 -92.48 25.90 -124.44
N VAL A 522 -91.30 25.29 -124.58
CA VAL A 522 -90.25 25.77 -125.51
C VAL A 522 -90.74 25.69 -126.95
N ASP A 523 -91.32 24.56 -127.37
CA ASP A 523 -91.88 24.39 -128.73
C ASP A 523 -92.97 25.44 -129.04
N ARG A 524 -93.78 25.82 -128.03
CA ARG A 524 -94.79 26.88 -128.17
C ARG A 524 -94.18 28.29 -128.25
N VAL A 525 -93.05 28.54 -127.59
CA VAL A 525 -92.35 29.81 -127.70
C VAL A 525 -91.81 29.98 -129.12
N GLU A 526 -91.18 28.95 -129.70
CA GLU A 526 -90.69 28.98 -131.09
C GLU A 526 -91.82 29.16 -132.13
N ASP A 527 -92.99 28.53 -131.92
CA ASP A 527 -94.20 28.77 -132.74
C ASP A 527 -94.70 30.23 -132.61
N THR A 528 -94.69 30.80 -131.40
CA THR A 528 -95.07 32.21 -131.22
C THR A 528 -94.08 33.18 -131.84
N GLU A 529 -92.76 32.92 -131.80
CA GLU A 529 -91.76 33.75 -132.49
C GLU A 529 -91.98 33.72 -134.01
N SER A 530 -92.25 32.54 -134.58
CA SER A 530 -92.56 32.40 -136.01
C SER A 530 -93.81 33.19 -136.42
N ARG A 531 -94.83 33.21 -135.56
CA ARG A 531 -96.08 33.94 -135.79
C ARG A 531 -95.97 35.45 -135.54
N VAL A 532 -95.00 35.90 -134.74
CA VAL A 532 -94.68 37.34 -134.61
C VAL A 532 -94.04 37.85 -135.89
N ALA A 533 -93.08 37.11 -136.47
CA ALA A 533 -92.46 37.47 -137.75
C ALA A 533 -93.49 37.59 -138.90
N GLU A 534 -94.49 36.70 -138.95
CA GLU A 534 -95.56 36.74 -139.96
C GLU A 534 -96.54 37.92 -139.75
N VAL A 535 -96.64 38.46 -138.53
CA VAL A 535 -97.43 39.68 -138.22
C VAL A 535 -96.65 40.96 -138.56
N GLU A 536 -95.32 40.96 -138.47
CA GLU A 536 -94.48 42.09 -138.88
C GLU A 536 -94.52 42.29 -140.41
N ASP A 537 -94.36 41.22 -141.21
CA ASP A 537 -94.51 41.27 -142.68
C ASP A 537 -95.92 41.73 -143.12
N ALA A 538 -96.95 41.45 -142.31
CA ALA A 538 -98.32 41.89 -142.58
C ALA A 538 -98.58 43.38 -142.26
N LEU A 539 -97.71 44.04 -141.50
CA LEU A 539 -97.84 45.45 -141.13
C LEU A 539 -97.19 46.40 -142.15
N ASP A 540 -96.07 46.02 -142.79
CA ASP A 540 -95.45 46.83 -143.86
C ASP A 540 -96.37 47.00 -145.09
N GLY A 541 -97.30 46.05 -145.31
CA GLY A 541 -98.31 46.14 -146.37
C GLY A 541 -99.47 47.12 -146.10
N ALA A 542 -99.52 47.77 -144.93
CA ALA A 542 -100.63 48.64 -144.55
C ALA A 542 -100.49 50.10 -145.05
N ASP A 543 -99.27 50.61 -145.29
CA ASP A 543 -99.04 51.98 -145.78
C ASP A 543 -99.61 52.19 -147.20
N ASP A 544 -99.52 51.19 -148.09
CA ASP A 544 -100.11 51.19 -149.45
C ASP A 544 -101.65 51.36 -149.46
N LEU A 545 -102.32 51.16 -148.32
CA LEU A 545 -103.77 51.29 -148.17
C LEU A 545 -104.19 52.71 -147.76
N ALA A 546 -103.29 53.51 -147.19
CA ALA A 546 -103.56 54.88 -146.77
C ALA A 546 -103.65 55.85 -147.97
N GLU A 547 -102.69 55.78 -148.91
CA GLU A 547 -102.59 56.72 -150.04
C GLU A 547 -103.74 56.55 -151.07
N ARG A 548 -104.47 55.42 -151.01
CA ARG A 548 -105.68 55.18 -151.82
C ARG A 548 -106.95 55.81 -151.26
N LEU A 549 -106.92 56.37 -150.05
CA LEU A 549 -108.09 56.96 -149.39
C LEU A 549 -108.23 58.46 -149.72
N ASP A 550 -107.12 59.20 -149.82
CA ASP A 550 -107.12 60.60 -150.29
C ASP A 550 -107.67 60.75 -151.72
N ALA A 551 -107.53 59.70 -152.55
CA ALA A 551 -108.08 59.67 -153.91
C ALA A 551 -109.63 59.59 -153.98
N VAL A 552 -110.33 59.48 -152.84
CA VAL A 552 -111.80 59.35 -152.78
C VAL A 552 -112.48 60.66 -152.36
N ASP A 553 -111.83 61.49 -151.54
CA ASP A 553 -112.43 62.73 -151.01
C ASP A 553 -112.56 63.81 -152.11
N GLU A 554 -111.54 63.96 -152.98
CA GLU A 554 -111.47 65.02 -154.00
C GLU A 554 -112.34 64.73 -155.26
N GLU A 555 -112.95 63.54 -155.35
CA GLU A 555 -114.03 63.23 -156.31
C GLU A 555 -115.42 63.62 -155.76
N LEU A 556 -115.58 63.76 -154.44
CA LEU A 556 -116.86 64.14 -153.81
C LEU A 556 -117.18 65.62 -154.06
N ASP A 557 -116.17 66.49 -153.99
CA ASP A 557 -116.26 67.93 -154.30
C ASP A 557 -116.68 68.24 -155.76
N ARG A 558 -116.53 67.29 -156.69
CA ARG A 558 -117.02 67.47 -158.07
C ARG A 558 -118.54 67.40 -158.20
N VAL A 559 -119.22 66.75 -157.26
CA VAL A 559 -120.65 66.41 -157.41
C VAL A 559 -121.56 67.51 -156.89
N GLU A 560 -121.18 68.20 -155.81
CA GLU A 560 -122.02 69.23 -155.18
C GLU A 560 -122.19 70.47 -156.08
N ASN A 561 -121.11 70.99 -156.66
CA ASN A 561 -121.17 72.23 -157.47
C ASN A 561 -121.89 72.05 -158.82
N LEU A 562 -122.15 70.80 -159.26
CA LEU A 562 -122.95 70.51 -160.45
C LEU A 562 -124.45 70.42 -160.12
N ALA A 563 -124.85 70.30 -158.85
CA ALA A 563 -126.25 70.35 -158.43
C ALA A 563 -126.82 71.78 -158.38
N GLU A 564 -125.96 72.81 -158.39
CA GLU A 564 -126.33 74.24 -158.57
C GLU A 564 -126.48 74.61 -160.07
N THR A 565 -126.46 73.60 -160.96
CA THR A 565 -127.20 73.70 -162.22
C THR A 565 -128.71 73.71 -161.95
N LEU A 566 -129.49 73.73 -163.03
CA LEU A 566 -130.88 73.26 -163.07
C LEU A 566 -131.92 74.13 -162.37
N ASP A 567 -131.76 74.53 -161.10
CA ASP A 567 -132.72 75.43 -160.41
C ASP A 567 -132.93 76.74 -161.20
N ASP A 568 -131.84 77.39 -161.64
CA ASP A 568 -131.87 78.65 -162.43
C ASP A 568 -132.39 78.49 -163.89
N VAL A 569 -132.69 77.27 -164.34
CA VAL A 569 -133.22 76.97 -165.70
C VAL A 569 -134.62 76.35 -165.63
N GLU A 570 -134.90 75.59 -164.57
CA GLU A 570 -136.24 75.22 -164.13
C GLU A 570 -137.01 76.44 -163.59
N ALA A 571 -136.28 77.51 -163.23
CA ALA A 571 -136.68 78.93 -163.23
C ALA A 571 -137.14 79.44 -164.61
N THR A 572 -138.15 78.75 -165.12
CA THR A 572 -139.47 79.32 -165.35
C THR A 572 -139.53 80.40 -166.44
N LEU A 573 -139.90 80.11 -167.71
CA LEU A 573 -140.70 79.01 -168.27
C LEU A 573 -142.15 78.93 -167.74
N GLU A 574 -142.38 78.92 -166.43
CA GLU A 574 -143.68 79.16 -165.76
C GLU A 574 -144.19 80.59 -166.10
N ASP A 575 -143.29 81.58 -166.19
CA ASP A 575 -143.56 82.95 -166.68
C ASP A 575 -144.12 82.99 -168.13
N LEU A 576 -143.97 81.90 -168.90
CA LEU A 576 -144.47 81.78 -170.28
C LEU A 576 -145.87 81.12 -170.33
N ASP A 577 -146.27 80.40 -169.29
CA ASP A 577 -147.55 79.70 -169.17
C ASP A 577 -148.65 80.64 -168.62
N ASP A 578 -148.30 81.43 -167.58
CA ASP A 578 -149.21 82.27 -166.77
C ASP A 578 -149.92 83.41 -167.54
N LEU A 579 -149.42 83.77 -168.74
CA LEU A 579 -150.09 84.74 -169.63
C LEU A 579 -150.95 84.08 -170.73
N SER A 580 -150.78 82.78 -170.97
CA SER A 580 -151.64 82.00 -171.87
C SER A 580 -153.02 81.83 -171.26
N ASP A 581 -153.11 81.49 -169.97
CA ASP A 581 -154.39 81.26 -169.28
C ASP A 581 -155.26 82.52 -169.13
N ARG A 582 -154.66 83.71 -169.21
CA ARG A 582 -155.40 84.98 -169.28
C ARG A 582 -156.08 85.22 -170.63
N LEU A 583 -155.79 84.40 -171.64
CA LEU A 583 -156.51 84.36 -172.91
C LEU A 583 -157.83 83.57 -172.78
N ASP A 584 -157.84 82.50 -171.97
CA ASP A 584 -158.98 81.55 -171.84
C ASP A 584 -159.99 81.92 -170.74
N ASP A 585 -159.57 82.43 -169.56
CA ASP A 585 -160.53 82.68 -168.45
C ASP A 585 -161.55 83.81 -168.75
N ALA A 586 -161.25 84.65 -169.74
CA ALA A 586 -162.20 85.64 -170.28
C ALA A 586 -163.37 84.99 -171.06
N GLU A 587 -163.20 83.77 -171.56
CA GLU A 587 -164.18 83.00 -172.32
C GLU A 587 -165.05 82.12 -171.39
N GLY A 588 -164.47 81.59 -170.30
CA GLY A 588 -165.11 80.62 -169.40
C GLY A 588 -166.19 81.18 -168.43
N ARG A 589 -166.22 82.47 -168.12
CA ARG A 589 -167.23 83.08 -167.21
C ARG A 589 -168.67 83.12 -167.79
N LEU A 590 -168.89 82.52 -168.95
CA LEU A 590 -170.20 82.41 -169.60
C LEU A 590 -171.11 81.29 -169.05
N GLU A 591 -170.60 80.20 -168.45
CA GLU A 591 -171.41 78.97 -168.32
C GLU A 591 -171.68 78.44 -166.89
N GLN A 592 -170.86 78.74 -165.87
CA GLN A 592 -170.96 78.07 -164.56
C GLN A 592 -172.02 78.58 -163.54
N PHE A 593 -173.00 79.40 -163.95
CA PHE A 593 -174.14 79.72 -163.07
C PHE A 593 -175.32 78.73 -163.21
N ASP A 594 -175.33 77.86 -164.22
CA ASP A 594 -176.56 77.22 -164.72
C ASP A 594 -176.76 75.74 -164.31
N ALA A 595 -176.09 75.25 -163.25
CA ALA A 595 -176.21 73.85 -162.83
C ALA A 595 -176.32 73.58 -161.32
N PHE A 596 -175.23 73.76 -160.56
CA PHE A 596 -174.84 72.67 -159.63
C PHE A 596 -174.86 72.98 -158.12
N GLN A 597 -175.72 73.89 -157.62
CA GLN A 597 -176.26 73.70 -156.25
C GLN A 597 -177.36 72.64 -156.26
N GLU A 598 -176.90 71.44 -156.61
CA GLU A 598 -177.48 70.17 -156.23
C GLU A 598 -177.65 70.17 -154.68
N ARG A 599 -178.83 70.03 -154.06
CA ARG A 599 -179.96 69.11 -154.25
C ARG A 599 -179.78 67.74 -153.59
N MET A 600 -178.55 67.24 -153.38
CA MET A 600 -178.31 65.81 -153.09
C MET A 600 -177.32 65.53 -151.94
N ALA A 601 -177.62 66.03 -150.73
CA ALA A 601 -177.11 65.44 -149.48
C ALA A 601 -178.23 64.73 -148.68
N GLY A 602 -179.32 64.39 -149.37
CA GLY A 602 -180.56 63.86 -148.78
C GLY A 602 -181.20 62.74 -149.61
N VAL A 603 -180.40 61.87 -150.25
CA VAL A 603 -180.87 60.60 -150.84
C VAL A 603 -179.70 59.60 -150.90
N PHE A 604 -179.79 58.56 -150.06
CA PHE A 604 -178.96 57.33 -150.03
C PHE A 604 -177.42 57.50 -149.85
N GLY A 605 -176.69 56.54 -149.27
CA GLY A 605 -177.12 55.32 -148.57
C GLY A 605 -176.44 54.04 -149.06
N GLY A 606 -175.48 53.54 -148.27
CA GLY A 606 -175.19 52.11 -148.01
C GLY A 606 -174.78 51.16 -149.14
N GLY A 607 -173.69 50.41 -148.91
CA GLY A 607 -173.38 49.13 -149.58
C GLY A 607 -172.01 49.05 -150.27
N GLY A 608 -171.30 47.92 -150.13
CA GLY A 608 -170.17 47.54 -151.00
C GLY A 608 -170.63 47.10 -152.39
N PRO A 609 -169.75 46.72 -153.34
CA PRO A 609 -168.61 45.76 -153.24
C PRO A 609 -167.24 46.45 -153.51
N GLY A 610 -166.06 45.82 -153.71
CA GLY A 610 -165.64 44.47 -154.13
C GLY A 610 -165.09 44.47 -155.57
N VAL A 611 -164.17 43.52 -155.90
CA VAL A 611 -163.28 43.46 -157.11
C VAL A 611 -162.01 44.34 -156.94
N ALA A 612 -160.75 43.89 -156.96
CA ALA A 612 -159.98 42.73 -157.49
C ALA A 612 -159.13 43.05 -158.74
N ALA A 613 -158.14 42.19 -159.00
CA ALA A 613 -157.00 42.32 -159.91
C ALA A 613 -155.90 43.28 -159.39
N ASP A 614 -154.67 42.89 -159.03
CA ASP A 614 -153.77 41.79 -159.48
C ASP A 614 -152.88 42.13 -160.68
N ASP A 615 -151.72 41.50 -160.63
CA ASP A 615 -150.76 41.22 -161.68
C ASP A 615 -149.74 42.28 -162.16
N THR A 616 -148.61 41.64 -162.46
CA THR A 616 -147.33 42.01 -163.03
C THR A 616 -147.39 42.67 -164.42
N ALA A 617 -146.30 43.34 -164.82
CA ALA A 617 -145.36 42.84 -165.86
C ALA A 617 -144.38 43.96 -166.36
N ASP A 618 -143.24 43.53 -166.93
CA ASP A 618 -142.51 44.14 -168.08
C ASP A 618 -142.00 45.61 -167.96
N ASP A 619 -141.17 46.22 -168.83
CA ASP A 619 -140.43 45.93 -170.10
C ASP A 619 -139.28 46.99 -170.17
N ALA A 620 -138.22 47.00 -171.00
CA ALA A 620 -137.46 46.04 -171.85
C ALA A 620 -136.19 46.76 -172.41
N ASP A 621 -135.22 46.00 -172.96
CA ASP A 621 -134.20 46.42 -173.97
C ASP A 621 -133.18 47.55 -173.59
N GLU A 622 -132.02 47.77 -174.23
CA GLU A 622 -131.20 47.20 -175.34
C GLU A 622 -129.72 47.62 -175.02
N GLU A 623 -128.60 47.04 -175.45
CA GLU A 623 -128.22 46.11 -176.56
C GLU A 623 -127.70 44.73 -176.11
#